data_AF-A0A1R0Y845-F1
#
_entry.id   AF-A0A1R0Y845-F1
#
_cell.length_a   1.000
_cell.length_b   1.000
_cell.length_c   1.000
_cell.angle_alpha   90.00
_cell.angle_beta   90.00
_cell.angle_gamma   90.00
#
_symmetry.space_group_name_H-M   'P 1'
#
loop_
_entity.id
_entity.type
_entity.pdbx_description
1 polymer ?
#
loop_
_entity_poly.entity_id
_entity_poly.type
_entity_poly.pdbx_seq_one_letter_code
_entity_poly.pdbx_strand_id
1 'polypeptide(L)'
;MKEDQFRTLYKKAVDSMQPGDEMKKALIEKLEQQQKQKRPRKTVYIAASIVLAAGIGLAAPNIWQQLNSQSTQGQVAQVTPDTSETGNPGTNASGSIVIPKLELPDMRSGVNADMIALVVYKDNIYTQSATRIDAADAAVLRGEKLGRTTGGIDEWSGKDKYIELASNIGESDLYSVKGYDSDFLIMSYSEINDEVYAELYEHTNGITINSGADLLGKLNLEGRITSAQWESFDSWNNGQQQYTPLADDEALNGFLKALQAAKPLSAEPLIKQGIYDSEDRKMIYLQLEDHARVELTLFGQGLVRYGNAPVFFEADSETFQQLWDSMKP
;
A
#
# COMPACT_ATOMS: atom_id res chain seq x y z
N MET A 1 4.59 30.72 -12.71
CA MET A 1 3.35 31.47 -12.38
C MET A 1 3.22 31.46 -10.86
N LYS A 2 2.92 32.60 -10.21
CA LYS A 2 2.88 32.65 -8.74
C LYS A 2 1.61 31.95 -8.23
N GLU A 3 1.75 31.11 -7.20
CA GLU A 3 0.72 30.21 -6.67
C GLU A 3 -0.62 30.91 -6.36
N ASP A 4 -0.55 32.16 -5.90
CA ASP A 4 -1.74 32.98 -5.61
C ASP A 4 -2.58 33.29 -6.86
N GLN A 5 -1.96 33.42 -8.02
CA GLN A 5 -2.67 33.64 -9.28
C GLN A 5 -3.40 32.37 -9.73
N PHE A 6 -2.82 31.19 -9.49
CA PHE A 6 -3.45 29.91 -9.81
C PHE A 6 -4.70 29.67 -8.94
N ARG A 7 -4.61 29.89 -7.63
CA ARG A 7 -5.74 29.74 -6.70
C ARG A 7 -6.89 30.69 -7.03
N THR A 8 -6.56 31.92 -7.39
CA THR A 8 -7.56 32.94 -7.75
C THR A 8 -8.28 32.59 -9.06
N LEU A 9 -7.55 32.10 -10.06
CA LEU A 9 -8.12 31.66 -11.34
C LEU A 9 -8.99 30.41 -11.18
N TYR A 10 -8.53 29.45 -10.38
CA TYR A 10 -9.27 28.22 -10.11
C TYR A 10 -10.60 28.48 -9.40
N LYS A 11 -10.59 29.30 -8.34
CA LYS A 11 -11.81 29.67 -7.61
C LYS A 11 -12.82 30.38 -8.51
N LYS A 12 -12.34 31.29 -9.36
CA LYS A 12 -13.20 32.00 -10.32
C LYS A 12 -13.84 31.06 -11.35
N ALA A 13 -13.12 30.04 -11.80
CA ALA A 13 -13.64 29.05 -12.75
C ALA A 13 -14.73 28.17 -12.11
N VAL A 14 -14.50 27.71 -10.88
CA VAL A 14 -15.47 26.90 -10.11
C VAL A 14 -16.72 27.70 -9.78
N ASP A 15 -16.58 28.94 -9.32
CA ASP A 15 -17.72 29.80 -8.99
C ASP A 15 -18.56 30.18 -10.23
N SER A 16 -17.99 30.08 -11.43
CA SER A 16 -18.68 30.33 -12.71
C SER A 16 -19.35 29.09 -13.32
N MET A 17 -19.13 27.89 -12.78
CA MET A 17 -19.75 26.67 -13.28
C MET A 17 -21.18 26.57 -12.76
N GLN A 18 -22.16 26.84 -13.62
CA GLN A 18 -23.54 26.43 -13.36
C GLN A 18 -23.74 24.98 -13.82
N PRO A 19 -24.27 24.08 -12.97
CA PRO A 19 -24.58 22.72 -13.37
C PRO A 19 -25.61 22.74 -14.50
N GLY A 20 -25.31 22.05 -15.60
CA GLY A 20 -26.22 21.90 -16.73
C GLY A 20 -27.55 21.25 -16.31
N ASP A 21 -28.64 21.67 -16.93
CA ASP A 21 -30.00 21.25 -16.54
C ASP A 21 -30.23 19.74 -16.69
N GLU A 22 -29.44 19.05 -17.51
CA GLU A 22 -29.42 17.58 -17.61
C GLU A 22 -28.88 16.90 -16.35
N MET A 23 -27.82 17.46 -15.75
CA MET A 23 -27.24 16.92 -14.50
C MET A 23 -28.20 17.12 -13.33
N LYS A 24 -28.93 18.26 -13.30
CA LYS A 24 -29.98 18.50 -12.29
C LYS A 24 -31.15 17.54 -12.43
N LYS A 25 -31.62 17.28 -13.67
CA LYS A 25 -32.67 16.31 -13.94
C LYS A 25 -32.25 14.90 -13.52
N ALA A 26 -31.04 14.47 -13.89
CA ALA A 26 -30.52 13.17 -13.50
C ALA A 26 -30.43 13.01 -11.98
N LEU A 27 -30.07 14.06 -11.24
CA LEU A 27 -30.00 14.03 -9.78
C LEU A 27 -31.40 13.93 -9.13
N ILE A 28 -32.37 14.68 -9.65
CA ILE A 28 -33.76 14.66 -9.14
C ILE A 28 -34.41 13.30 -9.42
N GLU A 29 -34.23 12.75 -10.61
CA GLU A 29 -34.78 11.44 -11.00
C GLU A 29 -34.20 10.31 -10.14
N LYS A 30 -32.90 10.39 -9.79
CA LYS A 30 -32.22 9.45 -8.89
C LYS A 30 -32.72 9.57 -7.44
N LEU A 31 -33.02 10.79 -6.97
CA LEU A 31 -33.59 11.04 -5.64
C LEU A 31 -35.05 10.57 -5.51
N GLU A 32 -35.85 10.73 -6.57
CA GLU A 32 -37.25 10.27 -6.59
C GLU A 32 -37.38 8.74 -6.67
N GLN A 33 -36.45 8.05 -7.35
CA GLN A 33 -36.39 6.59 -7.33
C GLN A 33 -36.06 6.03 -5.94
N GLN A 34 -35.16 6.68 -5.19
CA GLN A 34 -34.80 6.25 -3.83
C GLN A 34 -35.91 6.47 -2.79
N GLN A 35 -36.83 7.43 -3.00
CA GLN A 35 -37.94 7.64 -2.06
C GLN A 35 -39.06 6.60 -2.17
N LYS A 36 -39.25 5.93 -3.32
CA LYS A 36 -40.33 4.94 -3.52
C LYS A 36 -40.05 3.56 -2.93
N GLN A 37 -38.82 3.26 -2.52
CA GLN A 37 -38.45 1.98 -1.90
C GLN A 37 -38.07 2.15 -0.42
N LYS A 38 -39.06 2.41 0.45
CA LYS A 38 -38.86 2.32 1.91
C LYS A 38 -39.62 1.15 2.51
N ARG A 39 -38.90 0.09 2.88
CA ARG A 39 -39.25 -0.79 4.01
C ARG A 39 -38.25 -0.56 5.13
N PRO A 40 -38.65 -0.56 6.42
CA PRO A 40 -37.75 -0.22 7.50
C PRO A 40 -37.00 -1.47 7.96
N ARG A 41 -35.68 -1.52 7.76
CA ARG A 41 -34.78 -2.41 8.52
C ARG A 41 -33.46 -1.70 8.83
N LYS A 42 -32.95 -2.06 10.00
CA LYS A 42 -31.86 -1.46 10.78
C LYS A 42 -30.64 -1.14 9.93
N THR A 43 -30.13 0.07 10.12
CA THR A 43 -28.97 0.67 9.46
C THR A 43 -27.69 -0.07 9.84
N VAL A 44 -27.12 -0.82 8.89
CA VAL A 44 -25.70 -1.13 8.85
C VAL A 44 -25.13 -0.19 7.80
N TYR A 45 -24.35 0.80 8.24
CA TYR A 45 -23.63 1.69 7.34
C TYR A 45 -22.41 0.92 6.81
N ILE A 46 -22.53 0.34 5.61
CA ILE A 46 -21.37 -0.09 4.83
C ILE A 46 -20.95 1.14 4.04
N ALA A 47 -19.89 1.83 4.50
CA ALA A 47 -19.23 2.85 3.70
C ALA A 47 -18.44 2.13 2.60
N ALA A 48 -19.03 2.01 1.41
CA ALA A 48 -18.34 1.50 0.23
C ALA A 48 -17.39 2.59 -0.26
N SER A 49 -16.13 2.53 0.17
CA SER A 49 -15.05 3.39 -0.31
C SER A 49 -14.59 2.88 -1.68
N ILE A 50 -15.28 3.29 -2.76
CA ILE A 50 -14.75 3.10 -4.12
C ILE A 50 -13.63 4.12 -4.31
N VAL A 51 -12.41 3.74 -3.96
CA VAL A 51 -11.21 4.46 -4.41
C VAL A 51 -10.60 3.61 -5.52
N LEU A 52 -10.94 3.95 -6.76
CA LEU A 52 -10.12 3.63 -7.92
C LEU A 52 -8.80 4.42 -7.76
N ALA A 53 -7.89 3.93 -6.93
CA ALA A 53 -6.58 4.53 -6.71
C ALA A 53 -5.67 4.15 -7.88
N ALA A 54 -5.75 4.95 -8.95
CA ALA A 54 -4.59 5.18 -9.79
C ALA A 54 -3.48 5.79 -8.91
N GLY A 55 -2.39 5.05 -8.72
CA GLY A 55 -1.13 5.55 -8.15
C GLY A 55 -1.07 5.76 -6.63
N ILE A 56 -0.79 4.70 -5.85
CA ILE A 56 -0.42 4.83 -4.41
C ILE A 56 1.10 5.08 -4.20
N GLY A 57 1.93 5.07 -5.24
CA GLY A 57 3.38 5.27 -5.16
C GLY A 57 3.92 6.62 -4.62
N LEU A 58 3.09 7.58 -4.16
CA LEU A 58 3.59 8.79 -3.45
C LEU A 58 2.86 9.19 -2.16
N ALA A 59 1.76 8.55 -1.78
CA ALA A 59 1.16 8.84 -0.47
C ALA A 59 1.89 8.11 0.69
N ALA A 60 2.82 7.20 0.40
CA ALA A 60 3.36 6.27 1.38
C ALA A 60 4.49 6.74 2.33
N PRO A 61 5.38 7.71 2.02
CA PRO A 61 6.49 8.00 2.94
C PRO A 61 6.02 8.71 4.21
N ASN A 62 4.92 9.47 4.14
CA ASN A 62 4.41 10.19 5.29
C ASN A 62 3.79 9.24 6.30
N ILE A 63 3.10 8.17 5.90
CA ILE A 63 2.29 7.42 6.87
C ILE A 63 3.16 6.70 7.90
N TRP A 64 4.16 5.90 7.51
CA TRP A 64 5.02 5.23 8.51
C TRP A 64 5.83 6.19 9.38
N GLN A 65 6.34 7.29 8.80
CA GLN A 65 7.02 8.32 9.59
C GLN A 65 6.04 9.03 10.53
N GLN A 66 4.82 9.33 10.10
CA GLN A 66 3.77 9.95 10.89
C GLN A 66 3.27 9.03 12.01
N LEU A 67 3.11 7.74 11.73
CA LEU A 67 2.71 6.73 12.71
C LEU A 67 3.75 6.54 13.81
N ASN A 68 5.04 6.60 13.47
CA ASN A 68 6.14 6.36 14.42
C ASN A 68 6.80 7.64 14.96
N SER A 69 6.40 8.85 14.52
CA SER A 69 6.92 10.13 15.03
C SER A 69 6.33 10.49 16.39
N GLN A 70 6.68 9.72 17.42
CA GLN A 70 6.61 10.15 18.82
C GLN A 70 7.91 9.78 19.55
N SER A 71 8.85 10.73 19.60
CA SER A 71 9.52 11.12 20.86
C SER A 71 10.55 12.22 20.58
N THR A 72 10.28 13.46 20.98
CA THR A 72 11.23 14.34 21.70
C THR A 72 10.65 15.72 21.95
N GLN A 73 9.99 15.89 23.10
CA GLN A 73 10.18 17.09 23.91
C GLN A 73 10.26 16.66 25.38
N GLY A 74 11.49 16.51 25.87
CA GLY A 74 11.79 16.14 27.25
C GLY A 74 13.29 16.23 27.47
N GLN A 75 13.69 16.99 28.48
CA GLN A 75 15.05 17.43 28.75
C GLN A 75 16.05 16.29 28.94
N VAL A 76 17.28 16.57 28.51
CA VAL A 76 18.49 15.77 28.69
C VAL A 76 18.73 15.36 30.15
N ALA A 77 18.81 14.04 30.37
CA ALA A 77 19.60 13.45 31.44
C ALA A 77 20.31 12.20 30.87
N GLN A 78 21.65 12.22 30.88
CA GLN A 78 22.48 11.04 30.62
C GLN A 78 22.34 10.06 31.79
N VAL A 79 22.29 8.73 31.52
CA VAL A 79 23.08 7.63 32.15
C VAL A 79 22.68 6.27 31.51
N THR A 80 23.68 5.56 30.95
CA THR A 80 23.97 4.09 30.86
C THR A 80 22.93 3.10 30.28
N PRO A 81 23.34 2.07 29.50
CA PRO A 81 22.48 1.40 28.55
C PRO A 81 21.63 0.32 29.21
N ASP A 82 20.32 0.42 29.03
CA ASP A 82 19.46 -0.74 29.09
C ASP A 82 18.42 -0.72 27.99
N THR A 83 18.26 -1.90 27.42
CA THR A 83 17.41 -2.30 26.29
C THR A 83 16.02 -1.67 26.38
N SER A 84 15.71 -0.74 25.48
CA SER A 84 14.36 -0.17 25.34
C SER A 84 14.01 -0.15 23.86
N GLU A 85 13.08 -1.03 23.50
CA GLU A 85 12.37 -1.05 22.22
C GLU A 85 11.61 0.27 22.06
N THR A 86 12.06 1.11 21.14
CA THR A 86 11.34 2.31 20.71
C THR A 86 11.38 2.45 19.19
N GLY A 87 10.26 2.09 18.56
CA GLY A 87 9.59 2.86 17.51
C GLY A 87 10.16 2.87 16.08
N ASN A 88 11.42 2.53 15.81
CA ASN A 88 11.98 2.65 14.46
C ASN A 88 12.54 1.33 13.93
N PRO A 89 12.45 1.08 12.60
CA PRO A 89 13.14 -0.05 12.00
C PRO A 89 14.65 0.08 12.19
N GLY A 90 15.17 -0.67 13.15
CA GLY A 90 16.57 -0.67 13.55
C GLY A 90 17.36 -1.73 12.79
N THR A 91 18.56 -1.37 12.36
CA THR A 91 19.53 -2.34 11.85
C THR A 91 20.24 -3.00 13.03
N ASN A 92 20.07 -4.30 13.19
CA ASN A 92 20.82 -5.06 14.21
C ASN A 92 22.26 -5.30 13.75
N ALA A 93 23.14 -5.69 14.68
CA ALA A 93 24.55 -5.97 14.40
C ALA A 93 24.79 -7.02 13.29
N SER A 94 23.79 -7.84 12.97
CA SER A 94 23.75 -8.82 11.89
C SER A 94 23.41 -8.24 10.51
N GLY A 95 23.07 -6.95 10.40
CA GLY A 95 22.59 -6.33 9.15
C GLY A 95 21.11 -6.56 8.84
N SER A 96 20.37 -7.27 9.71
CA SER A 96 18.92 -7.45 9.61
C SER A 96 18.15 -6.20 10.04
N ILE A 97 17.00 -5.95 9.43
CA ILE A 97 16.06 -4.88 9.78
C ILE A 97 14.88 -5.46 10.55
N VAL A 98 14.64 -4.99 11.77
CA VAL A 98 13.42 -5.32 12.52
C VAL A 98 12.35 -4.31 12.15
N ILE A 99 11.23 -4.74 11.58
CA ILE A 99 10.07 -3.88 11.34
C ILE A 99 9.14 -4.02 12.54
N PRO A 100 8.93 -2.97 13.35
CA PRO A 100 8.03 -3.05 14.49
C PRO A 100 6.61 -3.35 14.02
N LYS A 101 5.80 -3.94 14.91
CA LYS A 101 4.36 -4.09 14.67
C LYS A 101 3.75 -2.69 14.48
N LEU A 102 2.84 -2.56 13.52
CA LEU A 102 2.21 -1.28 13.22
C LEU A 102 1.48 -0.74 14.45
N GLU A 103 1.63 0.55 14.71
CA GLU A 103 0.87 1.27 15.72
C GLU A 103 0.24 2.50 15.06
N LEU A 104 -1.07 2.65 15.23
CA LEU A 104 -1.78 3.86 14.81
C LEU A 104 -1.39 5.02 15.72
N PRO A 105 -1.35 6.25 15.19
CA PRO A 105 -0.92 7.39 15.96
C PRO A 105 -2.01 7.74 17.00
N ASP A 106 -1.59 8.25 18.16
CA ASP A 106 -2.55 8.82 19.11
C ASP A 106 -3.16 10.09 18.50
N MET A 107 -4.47 10.31 18.67
CA MET A 107 -5.17 11.56 18.31
C MET A 107 -4.44 12.82 18.83
N ARG A 108 -3.70 12.71 19.94
CA ARG A 108 -2.93 13.80 20.56
C ARG A 108 -1.59 14.08 19.89
N SER A 109 -1.17 13.25 18.94
CA SER A 109 0.13 13.38 18.25
C SER A 109 0.20 14.57 17.28
N GLY A 110 -0.95 15.15 16.91
CA GLY A 110 -1.02 16.24 15.92
C GLY A 110 -0.67 15.81 14.49
N VAL A 111 -0.51 14.50 14.28
CA VAL A 111 -0.30 13.85 12.99
C VAL A 111 -1.63 13.82 12.24
N ASN A 112 -1.66 14.21 10.96
CA ASN A 112 -2.80 13.87 10.10
C ASN A 112 -2.67 12.39 9.74
N ALA A 113 -3.50 11.53 10.35
CA ALA A 113 -3.49 10.11 10.03
C ALA A 113 -4.13 9.90 8.64
N ASP A 114 -3.33 9.45 7.68
CA ASP A 114 -3.87 8.90 6.43
C ASP A 114 -4.58 7.57 6.73
N MET A 115 -5.74 7.35 6.12
CA MET A 115 -6.53 6.14 6.30
C MET A 115 -5.83 4.93 5.66
N ILE A 116 -4.91 4.28 6.39
CA ILE A 116 -4.44 2.94 6.00
C ILE A 116 -5.54 1.95 6.33
N ALA A 117 -6.12 1.34 5.29
CA ALA A 117 -7.02 0.21 5.47
C ALA A 117 -6.27 -0.95 6.12
N LEU A 118 -6.80 -1.45 7.23
CA LEU A 118 -6.15 -2.45 8.05
C LEU A 118 -7.13 -3.43 8.71
N VAL A 119 -6.60 -4.61 9.01
CA VAL A 119 -7.31 -5.72 9.64
C VAL A 119 -6.38 -6.42 10.62
N VAL A 120 -6.88 -6.75 11.81
CA VAL A 120 -6.19 -7.58 12.79
C VAL A 120 -6.56 -9.04 12.57
N TYR A 121 -5.58 -9.92 12.41
CA TYR A 121 -5.80 -11.36 12.25
C TYR A 121 -4.63 -12.15 12.83
N LYS A 122 -4.92 -13.15 13.68
CA LYS A 122 -3.94 -13.92 14.47
C LYS A 122 -2.91 -13.03 15.17
N ASP A 123 -3.37 -11.97 15.83
CA ASP A 123 -2.50 -10.97 16.48
C ASP A 123 -1.50 -10.28 15.53
N ASN A 124 -1.71 -10.33 14.22
CA ASN A 124 -0.93 -9.57 13.23
C ASN A 124 -1.78 -8.47 12.62
N ILE A 125 -1.14 -7.40 12.15
CA ILE A 125 -1.81 -6.28 11.48
C ILE A 125 -1.54 -6.38 10.00
N TYR A 126 -2.59 -6.59 9.23
CA TYR A 126 -2.56 -6.61 7.79
C TYR A 126 -3.00 -5.26 7.27
N THR A 127 -2.24 -4.68 6.36
CA THR A 127 -2.56 -3.40 5.71
C THR A 127 -2.84 -3.62 4.24
N GLN A 128 -3.55 -2.71 3.58
CA GLN A 128 -3.80 -2.81 2.14
C GLN A 128 -2.53 -3.12 1.34
N SER A 129 -2.62 -4.14 0.51
CA SER A 129 -1.50 -4.72 -0.24
C SER A 129 -1.11 -3.89 -1.46
N ALA A 130 0.19 -3.91 -1.78
CA ALA A 130 0.69 -3.39 -3.05
C ALA A 130 0.46 -4.36 -4.22
N THR A 131 0.35 -5.66 -3.93
CA THR A 131 -0.17 -6.64 -4.89
C THR A 131 -1.65 -6.37 -5.13
N ARG A 132 -2.03 -6.24 -6.40
CA ARG A 132 -3.40 -5.95 -6.86
C ARG A 132 -4.02 -7.15 -7.56
N ILE A 133 -5.35 -7.21 -7.56
CA ILE A 133 -6.15 -8.15 -8.35
C ILE A 133 -7.34 -7.40 -8.91
N ASP A 134 -7.82 -7.83 -10.07
CA ASP A 134 -9.10 -7.38 -10.58
C ASP A 134 -10.24 -8.12 -9.89
N ALA A 135 -11.35 -7.42 -9.63
CA ALA A 135 -12.51 -8.00 -8.94
C ALA A 135 -13.07 -9.25 -9.64
N ALA A 136 -12.99 -9.30 -10.97
CA ALA A 136 -13.43 -10.44 -11.77
C ALA A 136 -12.64 -11.72 -11.49
N ASP A 137 -11.36 -11.60 -11.10
CA ASP A 137 -10.47 -12.74 -10.88
C ASP A 137 -10.39 -13.15 -9.40
N ALA A 138 -10.85 -12.29 -8.49
CA ALA A 138 -10.78 -12.51 -7.04
C ALA A 138 -11.45 -13.82 -6.58
N ALA A 139 -12.54 -14.22 -7.23
CA ALA A 139 -13.25 -15.46 -6.88
C ALA A 139 -12.38 -16.71 -7.07
N VAL A 140 -11.49 -16.72 -8.06
CA VAL A 140 -10.58 -17.85 -8.34
C VAL A 140 -9.54 -17.98 -7.24
N LEU A 141 -9.02 -16.85 -6.76
CA LEU A 141 -8.02 -16.77 -5.70
C LEU A 141 -8.58 -16.99 -4.29
N ARG A 142 -9.90 -16.94 -4.10
CA ARG A 142 -10.53 -17.14 -2.79
C ARG A 142 -10.30 -18.55 -2.24
N GLY A 143 -9.60 -18.64 -1.12
CA GLY A 143 -9.39 -19.86 -0.36
C GLY A 143 -10.39 -20.05 0.79
N GLU A 144 -9.90 -20.56 1.92
CA GLU A 144 -10.71 -20.83 3.11
C GLU A 144 -11.15 -19.53 3.80
N LYS A 145 -12.35 -19.53 4.37
CA LYS A 145 -12.84 -18.41 5.16
C LYS A 145 -12.09 -18.35 6.50
N LEU A 146 -11.44 -17.23 6.76
CA LEU A 146 -10.64 -16.98 7.97
C LEU A 146 -11.47 -16.35 9.09
N GLY A 147 -12.51 -15.61 8.73
CA GLY A 147 -13.36 -14.93 9.68
C GLY A 147 -14.23 -13.88 9.04
N ARG A 148 -14.82 -13.02 9.88
CA ARG A 148 -15.52 -11.82 9.46
C ARG A 148 -15.00 -10.66 10.29
N THR A 149 -14.51 -9.62 9.63
CA THR A 149 -14.05 -8.43 10.34
C THR A 149 -15.19 -7.78 11.10
N THR A 150 -14.84 -7.17 12.21
CA THR A 150 -15.66 -6.18 12.88
C THR A 150 -15.07 -4.81 12.60
N GLY A 151 -15.91 -3.77 12.64
CA GLY A 151 -15.39 -2.41 12.80
C GLY A 151 -14.74 -2.22 14.17
N GLY A 152 -14.53 -0.95 14.54
CA GLY A 152 -14.09 -0.59 15.90
C GLY A 152 -12.62 -0.19 16.01
N ILE A 153 -11.89 -0.20 14.90
CA ILE A 153 -10.65 0.56 14.73
C ILE A 153 -10.99 1.78 13.87
N ASP A 154 -10.59 2.94 14.36
CA ASP A 154 -10.50 4.21 13.61
C ASP A 154 -9.02 4.62 13.48
N GLU A 155 -8.76 5.74 12.84
CA GLU A 155 -7.41 6.23 12.54
C GLU A 155 -6.58 6.56 13.80
N TRP A 156 -7.17 6.51 15.00
CA TRP A 156 -6.56 6.92 16.27
C TRP A 156 -6.59 5.83 17.34
N SER A 157 -7.03 4.63 16.96
CA SER A 157 -7.28 3.55 17.89
C SER A 157 -5.97 2.98 18.42
N GLY A 158 -5.86 2.94 19.77
CA GLY A 158 -4.72 2.36 20.46
C GLY A 158 -4.68 0.83 20.40
N LYS A 159 -3.58 0.25 20.88
CA LYS A 159 -3.32 -1.21 20.90
C LYS A 159 -4.41 -2.02 21.57
N ASP A 160 -5.14 -1.44 22.54
CA ASP A 160 -6.26 -2.09 23.22
C ASP A 160 -7.43 -2.42 22.28
N LYS A 161 -7.47 -1.78 21.10
CA LYS A 161 -8.46 -2.04 20.04
C LYS A 161 -8.00 -3.08 19.03
N TYR A 162 -6.76 -3.55 19.10
CA TYR A 162 -6.25 -4.58 18.20
C TYR A 162 -6.67 -5.97 18.68
N ILE A 163 -7.99 -6.18 18.72
CA ILE A 163 -8.59 -7.48 18.99
C ILE A 163 -8.75 -8.25 17.68
N GLU A 164 -8.79 -9.58 17.77
CA GLU A 164 -8.93 -10.47 16.61
C GLU A 164 -10.11 -10.05 15.71
N LEU A 165 -9.85 -9.91 14.41
CA LEU A 165 -10.77 -9.47 13.36
C LEU A 165 -11.25 -8.01 13.45
N ALA A 166 -10.72 -7.19 14.36
CA ALA A 166 -10.99 -5.75 14.33
C ALA A 166 -10.37 -5.08 13.09
N SER A 167 -11.05 -4.08 12.56
CA SER A 167 -10.65 -3.40 11.32
C SER A 167 -11.23 -2.00 11.22
N ASN A 168 -10.67 -1.20 10.30
CA ASN A 168 -11.25 0.07 9.85
C ASN A 168 -11.88 -0.03 8.45
N ILE A 169 -11.97 -1.24 7.88
CA ILE A 169 -12.61 -1.51 6.58
C ILE A 169 -14.11 -1.84 6.70
N GLY A 170 -14.64 -1.82 7.93
CA GLY A 170 -16.00 -2.25 8.24
C GLY A 170 -16.14 -3.78 8.33
N GLU A 171 -17.38 -4.27 8.24
CA GLU A 171 -17.64 -5.71 8.29
C GLU A 171 -17.51 -6.36 6.91
N SER A 172 -16.55 -7.26 6.76
CA SER A 172 -16.33 -8.05 5.54
C SER A 172 -15.86 -9.45 5.89
N ASP A 173 -16.17 -10.42 5.03
CA ASP A 173 -15.65 -11.77 5.21
C ASP A 173 -14.20 -11.82 4.71
N LEU A 174 -13.31 -12.42 5.51
CA LEU A 174 -11.92 -12.62 5.17
C LEU A 174 -11.66 -14.04 4.70
N TYR A 175 -10.75 -14.17 3.75
CA TYR A 175 -10.35 -15.43 3.17
C TYR A 175 -8.83 -15.51 3.01
N SER A 176 -8.27 -16.72 3.11
CA SER A 176 -6.91 -16.98 2.65
C SER A 176 -6.84 -16.81 1.13
N VAL A 177 -5.68 -16.43 0.60
CA VAL A 177 -5.46 -16.35 -0.85
C VAL A 177 -4.79 -17.63 -1.34
N LYS A 178 -5.39 -18.31 -2.31
CA LYS A 178 -4.81 -19.54 -2.89
C LYS A 178 -3.43 -19.25 -3.46
N GLY A 179 -2.48 -20.12 -3.16
CA GLY A 179 -1.10 -19.96 -3.60
C GLY A 179 -0.25 -19.06 -2.72
N TYR A 180 -0.81 -18.44 -1.67
CA TYR A 180 -0.07 -17.58 -0.74
C TYR A 180 -0.20 -18.09 0.71
N ASP A 181 0.80 -17.76 1.52
CA ASP A 181 0.75 -17.98 2.96
C ASP A 181 -0.25 -17.01 3.60
N SER A 182 -1.23 -17.52 4.36
CA SER A 182 -2.21 -16.69 5.05
C SER A 182 -1.60 -15.83 6.15
N ASP A 183 -0.40 -16.17 6.61
CA ASP A 183 0.35 -15.34 7.56
C ASP A 183 1.08 -14.17 6.86
N PHE A 184 0.99 -14.09 5.53
CA PHE A 184 1.50 -13.00 4.69
C PHE A 184 0.39 -12.25 3.95
N LEU A 185 -0.50 -12.94 3.23
CA LEU A 185 -1.50 -12.32 2.35
C LEU A 185 -2.90 -12.89 2.61
N ILE A 186 -3.86 -12.00 2.84
CA ILE A 186 -5.29 -12.33 3.03
C ILE A 186 -6.15 -11.44 2.14
N MET A 187 -7.41 -11.83 1.95
CA MET A 187 -8.36 -11.11 1.09
C MET A 187 -9.67 -10.85 1.82
N SER A 188 -10.14 -9.61 1.78
CA SER A 188 -11.56 -9.33 2.01
C SER A 188 -12.32 -9.63 0.73
N TYR A 189 -13.49 -10.28 0.85
CA TYR A 189 -14.31 -10.61 -0.31
C TYR A 189 -15.78 -10.50 0.05
N SER A 190 -16.52 -9.74 -0.74
CA SER A 190 -17.97 -9.68 -0.67
C SER A 190 -18.59 -9.56 -2.05
N GLU A 191 -19.84 -9.97 -2.15
CA GLU A 191 -20.63 -9.87 -3.37
C GLU A 191 -21.93 -9.16 -3.02
N ILE A 192 -22.18 -8.03 -3.67
CA ILE A 192 -23.34 -7.16 -3.41
C ILE A 192 -23.95 -6.80 -4.76
N ASN A 193 -25.21 -7.18 -4.99
CA ASN A 193 -25.93 -6.94 -6.25
C ASN A 193 -25.14 -7.44 -7.48
N ASP A 194 -24.60 -8.66 -7.41
CA ASP A 194 -23.79 -9.31 -8.46
C ASP A 194 -22.46 -8.57 -8.77
N GLU A 195 -22.07 -7.60 -7.95
CA GLU A 195 -20.77 -6.94 -8.03
C GLU A 195 -19.82 -7.50 -6.96
N VAL A 196 -18.62 -7.88 -7.39
CA VAL A 196 -17.57 -8.41 -6.52
C VAL A 196 -16.76 -7.25 -5.97
N TYR A 197 -16.60 -7.22 -4.66
CA TYR A 197 -15.71 -6.33 -3.94
C TYR A 197 -14.65 -7.17 -3.25
N ALA A 198 -13.42 -7.05 -3.71
CA ALA A 198 -12.29 -7.79 -3.17
C ALA A 198 -11.07 -6.90 -3.01
N GLU A 199 -10.43 -6.99 -1.85
CA GLU A 199 -9.19 -6.28 -1.55
C GLU A 199 -8.20 -7.21 -0.86
N LEU A 200 -6.92 -7.03 -1.19
CA LEU A 200 -5.82 -7.78 -0.58
C LEU A 200 -5.21 -6.99 0.58
N TYR A 201 -4.83 -7.70 1.64
CA TYR A 201 -4.13 -7.15 2.78
C TYR A 201 -2.91 -8.01 3.11
N GLU A 202 -1.80 -7.36 3.42
CA GLU A 202 -0.50 -7.99 3.63
C GLU A 202 0.08 -7.68 5.01
N HIS A 203 0.81 -8.66 5.54
CA HIS A 203 1.54 -8.56 6.79
C HIS A 203 3.02 -8.23 6.51
N THR A 204 3.35 -6.94 6.56
CA THR A 204 4.69 -6.39 6.27
C THR A 204 5.31 -5.65 7.46
N ASN A 205 4.74 -5.84 8.64
CA ASN A 205 5.16 -5.24 9.92
C ASN A 205 5.27 -6.33 10.99
N GLY A 206 5.88 -6.04 12.15
CA GLY A 206 6.06 -7.06 13.20
C GLY A 206 6.98 -8.22 12.80
N ILE A 207 7.85 -8.02 11.82
CA ILE A 207 8.70 -9.04 11.20
C ILE A 207 10.17 -8.61 11.22
N THR A 208 11.08 -9.58 11.12
CA THR A 208 12.51 -9.33 10.90
C THR A 208 12.88 -9.67 9.47
N ILE A 209 13.52 -8.73 8.78
CA ILE A 209 13.99 -8.88 7.40
C ILE A 209 15.51 -9.02 7.42
N ASN A 210 16.01 -10.16 6.93
CA ASN A 210 17.43 -10.45 6.77
C ASN A 210 17.87 -10.29 5.31
N SER A 211 16.96 -10.57 4.37
CA SER A 211 17.19 -10.47 2.93
C SER A 211 15.88 -10.20 2.19
N GLY A 212 15.94 -9.94 0.89
CA GLY A 212 14.75 -9.81 0.06
C GLY A 212 13.84 -11.04 0.08
N ALA A 213 14.36 -12.25 0.30
CA ALA A 213 13.55 -13.46 0.41
C ALA A 213 12.51 -13.40 1.54
N ASP A 214 12.77 -12.66 2.63
CA ASP A 214 11.85 -12.58 3.77
C ASP A 214 10.57 -11.79 3.47
N LEU A 215 10.58 -10.95 2.42
CA LEU A 215 9.43 -10.15 1.98
C LEU A 215 9.10 -10.38 0.49
N LEU A 216 10.03 -10.10 -0.41
CA LEU A 216 9.87 -10.26 -1.86
C LEU A 216 9.73 -11.73 -2.26
N GLY A 217 10.34 -12.66 -1.51
CA GLY A 217 10.18 -14.09 -1.72
C GLY A 217 8.75 -14.58 -1.49
N LYS A 218 7.97 -13.89 -0.63
CA LYS A 218 6.57 -14.23 -0.34
C LYS A 218 5.59 -13.85 -1.44
N LEU A 219 6.05 -13.09 -2.45
CA LEU A 219 5.25 -12.66 -3.60
C LEU A 219 5.11 -13.74 -4.68
N ASN A 220 5.85 -14.86 -4.56
CA ASN A 220 5.83 -15.98 -5.51
C ASN A 220 6.05 -15.55 -6.96
N LEU A 221 7.11 -14.78 -7.22
CA LEU A 221 7.41 -14.24 -8.55
C LEU A 221 8.08 -15.27 -9.48
N GLU A 222 8.95 -16.13 -8.93
CA GLU A 222 9.78 -17.03 -9.73
C GLU A 222 8.92 -18.03 -10.52
N GLY A 223 9.06 -18.02 -11.85
CA GLY A 223 8.36 -18.94 -12.76
C GLY A 223 6.86 -18.69 -12.93
N ARG A 224 6.30 -17.63 -12.33
CA ARG A 224 4.85 -17.34 -12.34
C ARG A 224 4.46 -16.07 -13.10
N ILE A 225 5.44 -15.29 -13.57
CA ILE A 225 5.20 -14.05 -14.31
C ILE A 225 4.75 -14.40 -15.73
N THR A 226 3.58 -13.92 -16.13
CA THR A 226 3.04 -14.08 -17.50
C THR A 226 3.33 -12.88 -18.39
N SER A 227 3.46 -11.68 -17.79
CA SER A 227 3.87 -10.48 -18.49
C SER A 227 4.44 -9.46 -17.51
N ALA A 228 5.33 -8.61 -18.02
CA ALA A 228 5.89 -7.50 -17.27
C ALA A 228 5.73 -6.20 -18.05
N GLN A 229 5.47 -5.12 -17.33
CA GLN A 229 5.40 -3.77 -17.87
C GLN A 229 6.13 -2.81 -16.93
N TRP A 230 6.50 -1.65 -17.45
CA TRP A 230 7.06 -0.58 -16.65
C TRP A 230 6.54 0.78 -17.11
N GLU A 231 6.63 1.77 -16.25
CA GLU A 231 6.45 3.18 -16.62
C GLU A 231 7.47 4.06 -15.90
N SER A 232 7.70 5.27 -16.44
CA SER A 232 8.60 6.27 -15.84
C SER A 232 7.95 6.95 -14.64
N PHE A 233 8.78 7.52 -13.75
CA PHE A 233 8.27 8.33 -12.64
C PHE A 233 7.33 9.44 -13.09
N ASP A 234 7.64 10.15 -14.18
CA ASP A 234 6.77 11.22 -14.70
C ASP A 234 5.40 10.69 -15.12
N SER A 235 5.36 9.56 -15.85
CA SER A 235 4.09 8.95 -16.26
C SER A 235 3.23 8.59 -15.05
N TRP A 236 3.83 7.90 -14.07
CA TRP A 236 3.14 7.43 -12.88
C TRP A 236 2.70 8.59 -11.97
N ASN A 237 3.58 9.56 -11.73
CA ASN A 237 3.33 10.72 -10.87
C ASN A 237 2.19 11.61 -11.40
N ASN A 238 2.05 11.68 -12.72
CA ASN A 238 1.01 12.46 -13.38
C ASN A 238 -0.20 11.60 -13.81
N GLY A 239 -0.25 10.31 -13.43
CA GLY A 239 -1.35 9.40 -13.77
C GLY A 239 -1.55 9.20 -15.28
N GLN A 240 -0.48 9.28 -16.07
CA GLN A 240 -0.53 9.18 -17.53
C GLN A 240 -0.69 7.74 -18.00
N GLN A 241 -0.31 6.75 -17.18
CA GLN A 241 -0.45 5.32 -17.47
C GLN A 241 0.23 4.89 -18.79
N GLN A 242 1.42 5.45 -19.07
CA GLN A 242 2.23 5.13 -20.25
C GLN A 242 3.04 3.85 -20.02
N TYR A 243 2.34 2.73 -20.02
CA TYR A 243 2.95 1.42 -19.83
C TYR A 243 3.75 0.99 -21.06
N THR A 244 4.99 0.57 -20.82
CA THR A 244 5.88 -0.02 -21.81
C THR A 244 6.10 -1.49 -21.46
N PRO A 245 5.98 -2.43 -22.42
CA PRO A 245 6.32 -3.83 -22.18
C PRO A 245 7.76 -3.97 -21.69
N LEU A 246 7.94 -4.79 -20.66
CA LEU A 246 9.24 -5.22 -20.18
C LEU A 246 9.45 -6.66 -20.64
N ALA A 247 10.55 -6.92 -21.35
CA ALA A 247 10.83 -8.25 -21.86
C ALA A 247 11.06 -9.23 -20.70
N ASP A 248 10.44 -10.41 -20.79
CA ASP A 248 10.78 -11.53 -19.93
C ASP A 248 12.04 -12.21 -20.48
N ASP A 249 13.18 -11.61 -20.15
CA ASP A 249 14.49 -12.01 -20.63
C ASP A 249 15.47 -12.26 -19.47
N GLU A 250 16.74 -12.50 -19.82
CA GLU A 250 17.79 -12.75 -18.85
C GLU A 250 17.98 -11.58 -17.87
N ALA A 251 17.70 -10.34 -18.28
CA ALA A 251 17.86 -9.17 -17.41
C ALA A 251 16.78 -9.15 -16.32
N LEU A 252 15.51 -9.35 -16.68
CA LEU A 252 14.43 -9.43 -15.69
C LEU A 252 14.62 -10.62 -14.75
N ASN A 253 14.93 -11.79 -15.30
CA ASN A 253 15.12 -13.01 -14.50
C ASN A 253 16.34 -12.91 -13.57
N GLY A 254 17.45 -12.36 -14.06
CA GLY A 254 18.64 -12.08 -13.25
C GLY A 254 18.36 -11.12 -12.10
N PHE A 255 17.62 -10.04 -12.37
CA PHE A 255 17.20 -9.08 -11.35
C PHE A 255 16.30 -9.70 -10.28
N LEU A 256 15.28 -10.47 -10.67
CA LEU A 256 14.37 -11.12 -9.72
C LEU A 256 15.09 -12.11 -8.81
N LYS A 257 16.08 -12.83 -9.35
CA LYS A 257 16.94 -13.72 -8.58
C LYS A 257 17.83 -12.93 -7.61
N ALA A 258 18.43 -11.83 -8.07
CA ALA A 258 19.26 -10.96 -7.24
C ALA A 258 18.44 -10.34 -6.10
N LEU A 259 17.17 -10.01 -6.34
CA LEU A 259 16.26 -9.48 -5.33
C LEU A 259 16.06 -10.43 -4.15
N GLN A 260 16.09 -11.74 -4.34
CA GLN A 260 15.96 -12.70 -3.23
C GLN A 260 17.11 -12.58 -2.23
N ALA A 261 18.32 -12.28 -2.72
CA ALA A 261 19.52 -12.10 -1.91
C ALA A 261 19.77 -10.64 -1.49
N ALA A 262 18.91 -9.70 -1.93
CA ALA A 262 19.13 -8.28 -1.74
C ALA A 262 19.20 -7.91 -0.26
N LYS A 263 20.10 -6.98 0.05
CA LYS A 263 20.35 -6.55 1.42
C LYS A 263 19.27 -5.54 1.85
N PRO A 264 18.63 -5.73 3.01
CA PRO A 264 17.64 -4.78 3.49
C PRO A 264 18.31 -3.53 4.08
N LEU A 265 17.71 -2.37 3.80
CA LEU A 265 18.09 -1.07 4.33
C LEU A 265 16.87 -0.42 4.97
N SER A 266 17.02 0.13 6.19
CA SER A 266 15.96 0.89 6.84
C SER A 266 15.55 2.09 5.98
N ALA A 267 14.25 2.34 5.83
CA ALA A 267 13.75 3.44 5.02
C ALA A 267 14.05 4.82 5.63
N GLU A 268 14.06 4.94 6.96
CA GLU A 268 14.12 6.24 7.63
C GLU A 268 15.40 7.05 7.29
N PRO A 269 16.62 6.48 7.34
CA PRO A 269 17.82 7.22 6.94
C PRO A 269 17.79 7.65 5.48
N LEU A 270 17.30 6.80 4.57
CA LEU A 270 17.21 7.09 3.14
C LEU A 270 16.20 8.22 2.86
N ILE A 271 15.06 8.20 3.54
CA ILE A 271 14.07 9.28 3.45
C ILE A 271 14.66 10.60 3.93
N LYS A 272 15.34 10.61 5.09
CA LYS A 272 16.01 11.82 5.61
C LYS A 272 17.10 12.37 4.69
N GLN A 273 17.70 11.49 3.88
CA GLN A 273 18.70 11.86 2.88
C GLN A 273 18.10 12.30 1.53
N GLY A 274 16.76 12.35 1.42
CA GLY A 274 16.11 12.82 0.20
C GLY A 274 16.03 11.76 -0.90
N ILE A 275 15.94 10.46 -0.57
CA ILE A 275 15.73 9.39 -1.57
C ILE A 275 14.55 9.68 -2.52
N TYR A 276 13.58 10.47 -2.06
CA TYR A 276 12.40 10.87 -2.84
C TYR A 276 12.55 12.16 -3.63
N ASP A 277 13.63 12.91 -3.44
CA ASP A 277 13.88 14.21 -4.10
C ASP A 277 14.28 14.03 -5.57
N SER A 278 14.77 12.84 -5.92
CA SER A 278 15.09 12.47 -7.30
C SER A 278 13.87 11.90 -8.01
N GLU A 279 13.69 12.29 -9.26
CA GLU A 279 12.72 11.70 -10.20
C GLU A 279 13.25 10.43 -10.88
N ASP A 280 14.49 10.03 -10.57
CA ASP A 280 15.16 8.85 -11.15
C ASP A 280 14.59 7.55 -10.57
N ARG A 281 13.32 7.30 -10.93
CA ARG A 281 12.51 6.17 -10.49
C ARG A 281 11.75 5.56 -11.65
N LYS A 282 11.51 4.26 -11.55
CA LYS A 282 10.69 3.48 -12.48
C LYS A 282 9.78 2.57 -11.69
N MET A 283 8.57 2.35 -12.19
CA MET A 283 7.63 1.42 -11.60
C MET A 283 7.57 0.22 -12.52
N ILE A 284 7.70 -0.97 -11.95
CA ILE A 284 7.52 -2.23 -12.68
C ILE A 284 6.27 -2.94 -12.17
N TYR A 285 5.55 -3.52 -13.12
CA TYR A 285 4.29 -4.23 -12.94
C TYR A 285 4.48 -5.66 -13.43
N LEU A 286 4.37 -6.62 -12.53
CA LEU A 286 4.57 -8.04 -12.82
C LEU A 286 3.23 -8.74 -12.73
N GLN A 287 2.66 -9.10 -13.88
CA GLN A 287 1.43 -9.87 -13.96
C GLN A 287 1.74 -11.35 -13.76
N LEU A 288 1.06 -11.99 -12.81
CA LEU A 288 1.22 -13.39 -12.50
C LEU A 288 0.12 -14.25 -13.15
N GLU A 289 0.40 -15.55 -13.26
CA GLU A 289 -0.50 -16.57 -13.80
C GLU A 289 -1.84 -16.68 -13.08
N ASP A 290 -1.91 -16.23 -11.83
CA ASP A 290 -3.10 -16.25 -10.98
C ASP A 290 -3.87 -14.94 -10.99
N HIS A 291 -3.55 -14.06 -11.94
CA HIS A 291 -4.11 -12.73 -12.15
C HIS A 291 -3.69 -11.67 -11.13
N ALA A 292 -2.87 -12.02 -10.14
CA ALA A 292 -2.27 -11.02 -9.26
C ALA A 292 -1.23 -10.17 -10.02
N ARG A 293 -1.18 -8.88 -9.69
CA ARG A 293 -0.19 -7.93 -10.21
C ARG A 293 0.64 -7.38 -9.07
N VAL A 294 1.94 -7.69 -9.10
CA VAL A 294 2.91 -7.16 -8.15
C VAL A 294 3.50 -5.86 -8.67
N GLU A 295 3.59 -4.86 -7.80
CA GLU A 295 4.13 -3.54 -8.13
C GLU A 295 5.41 -3.27 -7.33
N LEU A 296 6.50 -2.92 -8.01
CA LEU A 296 7.77 -2.55 -7.39
C LEU A 296 8.21 -1.17 -7.87
N THR A 297 8.78 -0.38 -6.94
CA THR A 297 9.42 0.91 -7.27
C THR A 297 10.92 0.72 -7.27
N LEU A 298 11.55 1.02 -8.40
CA LEU A 298 13.01 1.02 -8.58
C LEU A 298 13.52 2.45 -8.52
N PHE A 299 14.62 2.65 -7.81
CA PHE A 299 15.34 3.92 -7.69
C PHE A 299 16.69 3.76 -8.38
N GLY A 300 17.06 4.68 -9.27
CA GLY A 300 18.22 4.54 -10.17
C GLY A 300 19.56 4.29 -9.47
N GLN A 301 19.65 4.54 -8.17
CA GLN A 301 20.77 4.20 -7.30
C GLN A 301 20.82 2.73 -6.84
N GLY A 302 20.14 1.80 -7.52
CA GLY A 302 20.20 0.36 -7.20
C GLY A 302 19.29 -0.10 -6.07
N LEU A 303 18.27 0.70 -5.72
CA LEU A 303 17.36 0.39 -4.62
C LEU A 303 15.96 0.01 -5.12
N VAL A 304 15.33 -0.91 -4.42
CA VAL A 304 13.98 -1.41 -4.72
C VAL A 304 13.09 -1.31 -3.50
N ARG A 305 11.84 -0.90 -3.70
CA ARG A 305 10.81 -0.84 -2.66
C ARG A 305 9.56 -1.60 -3.10
N TYR A 306 8.99 -2.37 -2.17
CA TYR A 306 7.70 -3.02 -2.31
C TYR A 306 6.69 -2.40 -1.35
N GLY A 307 5.59 -1.89 -1.91
CA GLY A 307 4.48 -1.34 -1.15
C GLY A 307 4.87 -0.35 -0.05
N ASN A 308 4.18 -0.48 1.07
CA ASN A 308 4.35 0.43 2.21
C ASN A 308 5.39 -0.05 3.22
N ALA A 309 6.06 -1.19 2.99
CA ALA A 309 7.05 -1.70 3.91
C ALA A 309 8.16 -0.65 4.15
N PRO A 310 8.56 -0.39 5.41
CA PRO A 310 9.55 0.63 5.75
C PRO A 310 10.99 0.12 5.54
N VAL A 311 11.23 -0.56 4.42
CA VAL A 311 12.50 -1.18 4.05
C VAL A 311 12.73 -0.99 2.55
N PHE A 312 13.99 -0.74 2.19
CA PHE A 312 14.49 -0.80 0.82
C PHE A 312 15.37 -2.03 0.66
N PHE A 313 15.47 -2.53 -0.56
CA PHE A 313 16.36 -3.62 -0.91
C PHE A 313 17.45 -3.09 -1.84
N GLU A 314 18.69 -3.23 -1.41
CA GLU A 314 19.88 -2.97 -2.23
C GLU A 314 20.12 -4.21 -3.10
N ALA A 315 19.78 -4.08 -4.38
CA ALA A 315 20.00 -5.13 -5.36
C ALA A 315 21.47 -5.17 -5.79
N ASP A 316 21.90 -6.31 -6.33
CA ASP A 316 23.22 -6.42 -6.96
C ASP A 316 23.34 -5.39 -8.11
N SER A 317 24.44 -4.64 -8.12
CA SER A 317 24.58 -3.47 -9.00
C SER A 317 24.60 -3.84 -10.48
N GLU A 318 25.18 -4.98 -10.85
CA GLU A 318 25.31 -5.39 -12.25
C GLU A 318 23.95 -5.79 -12.80
N THR A 319 23.25 -6.69 -12.09
CA THR A 319 21.91 -7.15 -12.47
C THR A 319 20.86 -6.03 -12.44
N PHE A 320 20.93 -5.14 -11.44
CA PHE A 320 20.07 -3.97 -11.38
C PHE A 320 20.29 -3.06 -12.59
N GLN A 321 21.54 -2.72 -12.90
CA GLN A 321 21.85 -1.80 -14.00
C GLN A 321 21.45 -2.39 -15.35
N GLN A 322 21.65 -3.70 -15.55
CA GLN A 322 21.23 -4.40 -16.76
C GLN A 322 19.71 -4.26 -16.98
N LEU A 323 18.90 -4.52 -15.95
CA LEU A 323 17.45 -4.33 -16.04
C LEU A 323 17.11 -2.84 -16.25
N TRP A 324 17.74 -1.95 -15.48
CA TRP A 324 17.49 -0.52 -15.54
C TRP A 324 17.71 0.05 -16.94
N ASP A 325 18.79 -0.35 -17.60
CA ASP A 325 19.16 0.08 -18.94
C ASP A 325 18.28 -0.50 -20.05
N SER A 326 17.60 -1.62 -19.81
CA SER A 326 16.61 -2.18 -20.73
C SER A 326 15.33 -1.33 -20.80
N MET A 327 15.04 -0.59 -19.73
CA MET A 327 13.86 0.28 -19.60
C MET A 327 14.16 1.70 -20.09
N LYS A 328 14.40 1.86 -21.38
CA LYS A 328 14.58 3.18 -22.03
C LYS A 328 13.32 3.54 -22.83
N PRO A 329 12.87 4.81 -22.77
CA PRO A 329 11.78 5.30 -23.61
C PRO A 329 12.05 5.16 -25.11
#